data_AF-A0A8J4F134-F1
#
_entry.id   AF-A0A8J4F134-F1
#
_cell.length_a   1.000
_cell.length_b   1.000
_cell.length_c   1.000
_cell.angle_alpha   90.00
_cell.angle_beta   90.00
_cell.angle_gamma   90.00
#
_symmetry.space_group_name_H-M   'P 1'
#
loop_
_entity.id
_entity.type
_entity.pdbx_description
1 polymer ?
#
loop_
_entity_poly.entity_id
_entity_poly.type
_entity_poly.pdbx_seq_one_letter_code
_entity_poly.pdbx_strand_id
1 'polypeptide(L)'
;ARANWWSTEDIYHYIRLQPGDVDGKQPYDVLLVGGGDHQTGQYPSKYSDSWEALAAFARARWPQAGEVLYRWSGQVYEPIDLLGLYGLDPLNPVNAISNVKRYIATGDSGQGMTGSAIAALILADLISARPHPWADLYSPSRITSALNISSLEDLGSEAAATARGLADTVLPRSALGLMGHSQAEHLKPGGPLEVSVLERKAPRPPSLSRYYFFLLIALYLYC
;
A
#
# COMPACT_ATOMS: atom_id res chain seq x y z
N ALA A 1 14.08 26.64 -3.82
CA ALA A 1 14.33 25.24 -4.23
C ALA A 1 13.29 24.36 -3.54
N ARG A 2 12.61 23.47 -4.28
CA ARG A 2 11.67 22.50 -3.67
C ARG A 2 12.52 21.40 -3.03
N ALA A 3 12.75 21.49 -1.73
CA ALA A 3 13.59 20.53 -1.02
C ALA A 3 12.74 19.30 -0.68
N ASN A 4 13.05 18.16 -1.31
CA ASN A 4 12.67 16.86 -0.81
C ASN A 4 13.84 16.38 0.05
N TRP A 5 13.55 16.00 1.29
CA TRP A 5 14.54 15.41 2.19
C TRP A 5 14.14 13.97 2.51
N TRP A 6 15.15 13.10 2.55
CA TRP A 6 15.02 11.68 2.82
C TRP A 6 16.15 11.25 3.76
N SER A 7 15.78 10.56 4.83
CA SER A 7 16.72 9.96 5.80
C SER A 7 17.25 8.63 5.29
N THR A 8 18.50 8.30 5.62
CA THR A 8 19.08 6.95 5.43
C THR A 8 19.02 6.09 6.71
N GLU A 9 18.27 6.54 7.72
CA GLU A 9 18.02 5.78 8.95
C GLU A 9 17.17 4.51 8.67
N ASP A 10 17.31 3.49 9.51
CA ASP A 10 16.52 2.24 9.42
C ASP A 10 15.00 2.51 9.43
N ILE A 11 14.56 3.48 10.23
CA ILE A 11 13.22 4.08 10.11
C ILE A 11 13.41 5.36 9.30
N TYR A 12 13.19 5.23 8.00
CA TYR A 12 13.34 6.36 7.11
C TYR A 12 12.22 7.38 7.36
N HIS A 13 12.59 8.64 7.19
CA HIS A 13 11.69 9.78 7.26
C HIS A 13 11.78 10.52 5.93
N TYR A 14 10.64 10.89 5.39
CA TYR A 14 10.56 11.69 4.17
C TYR A 14 9.77 12.96 4.43
N ILE A 15 10.23 14.03 3.81
CA ILE A 15 9.73 15.37 4.10
C ILE A 15 9.53 16.11 2.80
N ARG A 16 8.36 16.74 2.71
CA ARG A 16 8.00 17.61 1.60
C ARG A 16 7.34 18.87 2.15
N LEU A 17 7.78 20.01 1.64
CA LEU A 17 7.07 21.27 1.84
C LEU A 17 6.02 21.43 0.74
N GLN A 18 4.79 21.67 1.13
CA GLN A 18 3.71 22.05 0.24
C GLN A 18 3.38 23.51 0.51
N PRO A 19 3.57 24.41 -0.48
CA PRO A 19 3.20 25.81 -0.30
C PRO A 19 1.72 25.96 0.05
N GLY A 20 1.38 26.95 0.86
CA GLY A 20 -0.02 27.33 1.16
C GLY A 20 -0.84 27.76 -0.06
N ASP A 21 -0.18 27.91 -1.22
CA ASP A 21 -0.76 28.38 -2.45
C ASP A 21 -0.92 27.27 -3.50
N VAL A 22 -1.92 26.40 -3.28
CA VAL A 22 -2.59 25.75 -4.41
C VAL A 22 -3.84 26.56 -4.83
N ASP A 23 -4.37 27.39 -3.92
CA ASP A 23 -5.57 28.24 -4.11
C ASP A 23 -5.40 29.70 -3.59
N GLY A 24 -4.20 30.11 -3.15
CA GLY A 24 -3.91 31.47 -2.65
C GLY A 24 -4.56 31.89 -1.32
N LYS A 25 -5.18 30.97 -0.58
CA LYS A 25 -6.00 31.29 0.61
C LYS A 25 -5.31 31.10 1.96
N GLN A 26 -4.17 30.40 1.99
CA GLN A 26 -3.50 30.02 3.25
C GLN A 26 -2.19 30.82 3.38
N PRO A 27 -1.98 31.60 4.45
CA PRO A 27 -0.76 32.41 4.64
C PRO A 27 0.43 31.61 5.22
N TYR A 28 0.44 30.29 5.05
CA TYR A 28 1.40 29.38 5.69
C TYR A 28 1.73 28.23 4.76
N ASP A 29 2.91 27.64 4.92
CA ASP A 29 3.28 26.41 4.23
C ASP A 29 2.89 25.18 5.06
N VAL A 30 2.64 24.06 4.38
CA VAL A 30 2.36 22.77 5.02
C VAL A 30 3.59 21.88 4.92
N LEU A 31 4.12 21.47 6.07
CA LEU A 31 5.15 20.46 6.19
C LEU A 31 4.52 19.07 6.20
N LEU A 32 4.70 18.32 5.14
CA LEU A 32 4.34 16.92 5.06
C LEU A 32 5.54 16.10 5.56
N VAL A 33 5.34 15.36 6.65
CA VAL A 33 6.35 14.49 7.26
C VAL A 33 5.79 13.09 7.29
N GLY A 34 6.51 12.13 6.72
CA GLY A 34 6.14 10.73 6.78
C GLY A 34 7.31 9.82 7.15
N GLY A 35 6.96 8.58 7.49
CA GLY A 35 7.85 7.57 8.06
C GLY A 35 7.12 6.75 9.11
N GLY A 36 7.87 6.16 10.04
CA GLY A 36 7.27 5.29 11.08
C GLY A 36 6.75 3.97 10.51
N ASP A 37 7.29 3.57 9.36
CA ASP A 37 6.92 2.37 8.65
C ASP A 37 7.16 1.12 9.50
N HIS A 38 6.13 0.28 9.57
CA HIS A 38 6.20 -0.97 10.32
C HIS A 38 5.30 -2.02 9.68
N GLN A 39 5.68 -3.28 9.90
CA GLN A 39 4.86 -4.42 9.52
C GLN A 39 3.59 -4.44 10.35
N THR A 40 2.45 -4.51 9.67
CA THR A 40 1.15 -4.64 10.33
C THR A 40 0.80 -6.10 10.63
N GLY A 41 -0.12 -6.30 11.58
CA GLY A 41 -0.63 -7.60 12.03
C GLY A 41 0.30 -8.50 12.85
N GLN A 42 1.61 -8.50 12.61
CA GLN A 42 2.50 -9.54 13.15
C GLN A 42 3.02 -9.28 14.57
N TYR A 43 3.27 -8.02 14.93
CA TYR A 43 3.90 -7.69 16.23
C TYR A 43 3.18 -6.56 16.97
N PRO A 44 1.95 -6.80 17.48
CA PRO A 44 1.18 -5.76 18.17
C PRO A 44 1.89 -5.14 19.37
N SER A 45 2.72 -5.91 20.06
CA SER A 45 3.53 -5.45 21.20
C SER A 45 4.66 -4.49 20.81
N LYS A 46 5.04 -4.45 19.53
CA LYS A 46 6.05 -3.53 18.99
C LYS A 46 5.45 -2.23 18.46
N TYR A 47 4.13 -2.08 18.45
CA TYR A 47 3.49 -0.87 17.97
C TYR A 47 3.64 0.23 19.01
N SER A 48 4.44 1.24 18.67
CA SER A 48 4.54 2.51 19.40
C SER A 48 3.58 3.55 18.83
N ASP A 49 3.37 4.66 19.53
CA ASP A 49 2.71 5.83 18.96
C ASP A 49 3.59 6.47 17.90
N SER A 50 3.46 5.96 16.67
CA SER A 50 4.26 6.38 15.53
C SER A 50 3.88 7.81 15.07
N TRP A 51 2.68 8.30 15.40
CA TRP A 51 2.30 9.68 15.13
C TRP A 51 2.99 10.65 16.09
N GLU A 52 3.08 10.31 17.37
CA GLU A 52 3.83 11.10 18.34
C GLU A 52 5.32 11.12 18.01
N ALA A 53 5.90 9.98 17.66
CA ALA A 53 7.29 9.89 17.23
C ALA A 53 7.58 10.77 16.00
N LEU A 54 6.70 10.75 14.98
CA LEU A 54 6.81 11.62 13.81
C LEU A 54 6.68 13.11 14.16
N ALA A 55 5.76 13.46 15.07
CA ALA A 55 5.58 14.84 15.50
C ALA A 55 6.81 15.35 16.28
N ALA A 56 7.36 14.51 17.16
CA ALA A 56 8.58 14.82 17.90
C ALA A 56 9.78 14.98 16.95
N PHE A 57 9.94 14.06 15.99
CA PHE A 57 10.97 14.13 14.95
C PHE A 57 10.88 15.44 14.15
N ALA A 58 9.67 15.82 13.73
CA ALA A 58 9.42 17.03 12.97
C ALA A 58 9.77 18.29 13.77
N ARG A 59 9.28 18.40 15.02
CA ARG A 59 9.53 19.56 15.90
C ARG A 59 10.98 19.71 16.30
N ALA A 60 11.72 18.61 16.43
CA ALA A 60 13.16 18.66 16.72
C ALA A 60 13.97 19.33 15.58
N ARG A 61 13.48 19.25 14.33
CA ARG A 61 14.16 19.79 13.14
C ARG A 61 13.56 21.10 12.64
N TRP A 62 12.25 21.28 12.81
CA TRP A 62 11.53 22.52 12.53
C TRP A 62 10.81 22.99 13.80
N PRO A 63 11.52 23.69 14.72
CA PRO A 63 10.92 24.16 15.95
C PRO A 63 9.75 25.13 15.74
N GLN A 64 9.75 25.85 14.60
CA GLN A 64 8.63 26.72 14.20
C GLN A 64 7.42 25.97 13.62
N ALA A 65 7.47 24.63 13.49
CA ALA A 65 6.33 23.86 13.03
C ALA A 65 5.17 23.98 14.03
N GLY A 66 4.01 24.40 13.55
CA GLY A 66 2.79 24.64 14.32
C GLY A 66 2.08 23.33 14.70
N GLU A 67 0.76 23.38 14.79
CA GLU A 67 -0.05 22.21 15.13
C GLU A 67 -0.09 21.15 14.02
N VAL A 68 -0.44 19.91 14.38
CA VAL A 68 -0.69 18.83 13.42
C VAL A 68 -2.07 19.04 12.81
N LEU A 69 -2.09 19.33 11.52
CA LEU A 69 -3.28 19.54 10.70
C LEU A 69 -4.05 18.26 10.40
N TYR A 70 -3.30 17.27 9.92
CA TYR A 70 -3.84 16.03 9.41
C TYR A 70 -2.94 14.89 9.84
N ARG A 71 -3.56 13.75 10.10
CA ARG A 71 -2.90 12.47 10.28
C ARG A 71 -3.48 11.50 9.27
N TRP A 72 -2.61 10.81 8.56
CA TRP A 72 -3.01 9.77 7.64
C TRP A 72 -2.16 8.54 7.84
N SER A 73 -2.74 7.41 7.45
CA SER A 73 -2.04 6.16 7.36
C SER A 73 -2.55 5.31 6.22
N GLY A 74 -1.64 4.62 5.53
CA GLY A 74 -1.95 3.68 4.46
C GLY A 74 -1.27 2.34 4.68
N GLN A 75 -1.89 1.26 4.22
CA GLN A 75 -1.25 -0.05 4.11
C GLN A 75 -0.76 -0.24 2.68
N VAL A 76 0.51 -0.63 2.52
CA VAL A 76 1.04 -1.06 1.22
C VAL A 76 1.38 -2.53 1.28
N TYR A 77 1.18 -3.23 0.17
CA TYR A 77 1.70 -4.58 0.00
C TYR A 77 3.06 -4.50 -0.68
N GLU A 78 4.06 -5.15 -0.09
CA GLU A 78 5.45 -5.13 -0.57
C GLU A 78 5.93 -6.55 -0.90
N PRO A 79 6.20 -6.82 -2.20
CA PRO A 79 6.81 -8.07 -2.62
C PRO A 79 8.26 -8.20 -2.18
N ILE A 80 8.76 -9.43 -2.06
CA ILE A 80 10.12 -9.71 -1.58
C ILE A 80 11.22 -9.06 -2.45
N ASP A 81 10.94 -8.88 -3.74
CA ASP A 81 11.83 -8.26 -4.71
C ASP A 81 11.50 -6.78 -4.93
N LEU A 82 10.58 -6.21 -4.15
CA LEU A 82 10.09 -4.82 -4.20
C LEU A 82 9.42 -4.42 -5.52
N LEU A 83 9.32 -5.32 -6.49
CA LEU A 83 8.73 -5.05 -7.80
C LEU A 83 7.21 -5.27 -7.78
N GLY A 84 6.48 -4.46 -8.54
CA GLY A 84 5.05 -4.64 -8.77
C GLY A 84 4.66 -6.03 -9.27
N LEU A 85 3.45 -6.47 -8.95
CA LEU A 85 2.84 -7.72 -9.43
C LEU A 85 1.70 -7.37 -10.37
N TYR A 86 2.00 -7.33 -11.67
CA TYR A 86 1.11 -6.87 -12.73
C TYR A 86 0.97 -7.96 -13.79
N GLY A 87 -0.21 -8.59 -13.88
CA GLY A 87 -0.44 -9.66 -14.86
C GLY A 87 -1.59 -10.58 -14.49
N LEU A 88 -1.59 -11.78 -15.06
CA LEU A 88 -2.60 -12.80 -14.74
C LEU A 88 -2.53 -13.17 -13.25
N ASP A 89 -3.70 -13.31 -12.64
CA ASP A 89 -3.85 -13.82 -11.28
C ASP A 89 -3.51 -15.32 -11.24
N PRO A 90 -2.38 -15.73 -10.62
CA PRO A 90 -1.97 -17.12 -10.59
C PRO A 90 -2.78 -17.97 -9.60
N LEU A 91 -3.49 -17.31 -8.67
CA LEU A 91 -4.29 -17.97 -7.64
C LEU A 91 -5.77 -18.08 -8.05
N ASN A 92 -6.15 -17.53 -9.21
CA ASN A 92 -7.50 -17.68 -9.73
C ASN A 92 -7.67 -19.00 -10.49
N PRO A 93 -8.42 -19.98 -9.97
CA PRO A 93 -8.64 -21.23 -10.70
C PRO A 93 -9.34 -20.99 -12.05
N VAL A 94 -10.15 -19.93 -12.16
CA VAL A 94 -10.85 -19.59 -13.41
C VAL A 94 -9.87 -19.32 -14.56
N ASN A 95 -8.67 -18.81 -14.27
CA ASN A 95 -7.66 -18.59 -15.32
C ASN A 95 -7.20 -19.90 -15.98
N ALA A 96 -7.26 -21.03 -15.27
CA ALA A 96 -6.89 -22.35 -15.78
C ALA A 96 -8.07 -23.12 -16.39
N ILE A 97 -9.29 -22.97 -15.84
CA ILE A 97 -10.45 -23.79 -16.24
C ILE A 97 -11.38 -23.09 -17.24
N SER A 98 -11.11 -21.83 -17.60
CA SER A 98 -11.99 -21.01 -18.43
C SER A 98 -11.20 -20.09 -19.37
N ASN A 99 -11.90 -19.65 -20.42
CA ASN A 99 -11.43 -18.62 -21.36
C ASN A 99 -11.51 -17.20 -20.76
N VAL A 100 -12.13 -17.02 -19.59
CA VAL A 100 -12.18 -15.74 -18.88
C VAL A 100 -10.89 -15.55 -18.10
N LYS A 101 -10.15 -14.48 -18.43
CA LYS A 101 -8.90 -14.13 -17.75
C LYS A 101 -9.14 -13.04 -16.70
N ARG A 102 -8.57 -13.24 -15.51
CA ARG A 102 -8.51 -12.29 -14.41
C ARG A 102 -7.08 -11.84 -14.20
N TYR A 103 -6.93 -10.53 -14.11
CA TYR A 103 -5.66 -9.85 -13.96
C TYR A 103 -5.62 -9.13 -12.62
N ILE A 104 -4.42 -8.95 -12.08
CA ILE A 104 -4.15 -8.19 -10.87
C ILE A 104 -3.09 -7.14 -11.14
N ALA A 105 -3.20 -6.03 -10.44
CA ALA A 105 -2.15 -5.04 -10.31
C ALA A 105 -2.00 -4.68 -8.83
N THR A 106 -0.94 -5.17 -8.18
CA THR A 106 -0.70 -4.99 -6.75
C THR A 106 0.80 -5.00 -6.44
N GLY A 107 1.18 -4.91 -5.17
CA GLY A 107 2.57 -5.06 -4.74
C GLY A 107 3.47 -3.91 -5.20
N ASP A 108 2.92 -2.71 -5.34
CA ASP A 108 3.62 -1.52 -5.84
C ASP A 108 4.61 -0.92 -4.83
N SER A 109 4.73 -1.47 -3.62
CA SER A 109 5.73 -1.07 -2.62
C SER A 109 5.70 0.44 -2.31
N GLY A 110 4.50 1.03 -2.25
CA GLY A 110 4.30 2.46 -2.04
C GLY A 110 4.56 3.34 -3.26
N GLN A 111 4.88 2.77 -4.42
CA GLN A 111 5.10 3.46 -5.69
C GLN A 111 3.85 3.46 -6.59
N GLY A 112 2.66 3.59 -6.00
CA GLY A 112 1.38 3.39 -6.69
C GLY A 112 1.18 4.22 -7.95
N MET A 113 1.66 5.47 -8.01
CA MET A 113 1.54 6.30 -9.23
C MET A 113 2.37 5.73 -10.39
N THR A 114 3.65 5.44 -10.14
CA THR A 114 4.55 4.86 -11.14
C THR A 114 4.13 3.44 -11.50
N GLY A 115 3.83 2.64 -10.49
CA GLY A 115 3.37 1.26 -10.62
C GLY A 115 2.07 1.14 -11.40
N SER A 116 1.09 2.01 -11.17
CA SER A 116 -0.17 2.02 -11.93
C SER A 116 0.04 2.32 -13.41
N ALA A 117 0.94 3.24 -13.74
CA ALA A 117 1.27 3.54 -15.14
C ALA A 117 1.90 2.34 -15.85
N ILE A 118 2.86 1.67 -15.19
CA ILE A 118 3.49 0.44 -15.71
C ILE A 118 2.45 -0.68 -15.84
N ALA A 119 1.63 -0.90 -14.81
CA ALA A 119 0.59 -1.91 -14.82
C ALA A 119 -0.42 -1.67 -15.95
N ALA A 120 -0.83 -0.42 -16.19
CA ALA A 120 -1.75 -0.08 -17.26
C ALA A 120 -1.21 -0.48 -18.64
N LEU A 121 0.08 -0.23 -18.91
CA LEU A 121 0.72 -0.63 -20.17
C LEU A 121 0.75 -2.16 -20.34
N ILE A 122 1.22 -2.86 -19.31
CA ILE A 122 1.34 -4.32 -19.33
C ILE A 122 -0.04 -4.97 -19.48
N LEU A 123 -1.01 -4.57 -18.65
CA LEU A 123 -2.35 -5.16 -18.65
C LEU A 123 -3.11 -4.85 -19.94
N ALA A 124 -2.95 -3.66 -20.53
CA ALA A 124 -3.58 -3.33 -21.81
C ALA A 124 -3.13 -4.26 -22.94
N ASP A 125 -1.83 -4.58 -23.00
CA ASP A 125 -1.30 -5.54 -23.97
C ASP A 125 -1.77 -6.97 -23.68
N LEU A 126 -1.68 -7.43 -22.43
CA LEU A 126 -2.12 -8.78 -22.05
C LEU A 126 -3.62 -9.01 -22.31
N ILE A 127 -4.47 -8.04 -21.98
CA ILE A 127 -5.92 -8.09 -22.25
C ILE A 127 -6.18 -8.14 -23.76
N SER A 128 -5.36 -7.45 -24.55
CA SER A 128 -5.44 -7.44 -26.01
C SER A 128 -4.76 -8.65 -26.67
N ALA A 129 -4.33 -9.65 -25.89
CA ALA A 129 -3.55 -10.80 -26.36
C ALA A 129 -2.27 -10.42 -27.14
N ARG A 130 -1.64 -9.29 -26.78
CA ARG A 130 -0.34 -8.85 -27.31
C ARG A 130 0.77 -9.14 -26.31
N PRO A 131 1.97 -9.53 -26.78
CA PRO A 131 3.13 -9.66 -25.90
C PRO A 131 3.61 -8.27 -25.45
N HIS A 132 3.99 -8.14 -24.18
CA HIS A 132 4.62 -6.94 -23.63
C HIS A 132 6.04 -7.27 -23.13
N PRO A 133 7.09 -6.48 -23.45
CA PRO A 133 8.48 -6.79 -23.09
C PRO A 133 8.75 -6.97 -21.60
N TRP A 134 7.96 -6.31 -20.75
CA TRP A 134 8.07 -6.38 -19.29
C TRP A 134 7.10 -7.36 -18.62
N ALA A 135 6.30 -8.11 -19.39
CA ALA A 135 5.25 -8.98 -18.82
C ALA A 135 5.83 -10.02 -17.86
N ASP A 136 6.93 -10.68 -18.22
CA ASP A 136 7.55 -11.72 -17.38
C ASP A 136 8.17 -11.13 -16.11
N LEU A 137 8.78 -9.94 -16.21
CA LEU A 137 9.40 -9.24 -15.08
C LEU A 137 8.37 -8.88 -14.00
N TYR A 138 7.19 -8.40 -14.40
CA TYR A 138 6.13 -8.01 -13.47
C TYR A 138 5.10 -9.12 -13.22
N SER A 139 5.24 -10.28 -13.86
CA SER A 139 4.29 -11.38 -13.73
C SER A 139 4.10 -11.78 -12.27
N PRO A 140 2.86 -11.81 -11.75
CA PRO A 140 2.61 -12.28 -10.39
C PRO A 140 3.05 -13.73 -10.16
N SER A 141 3.07 -14.54 -11.22
CA SER A 141 3.54 -15.92 -11.16
C SER A 141 5.02 -16.04 -10.78
N ARG A 142 5.83 -14.98 -10.94
CA ARG A 142 7.26 -15.02 -10.59
C ARG A 142 7.49 -15.33 -9.11
N ILE A 143 6.57 -14.88 -8.24
CA ILE A 143 6.64 -15.11 -6.80
C ILE A 143 6.03 -16.47 -6.44
N THR A 144 4.99 -16.91 -7.15
CA THR A 144 4.41 -18.24 -6.91
C THR A 144 5.33 -19.38 -7.36
N SER A 145 6.17 -19.16 -8.36
CA SER A 145 7.21 -20.14 -8.73
C SER A 145 8.22 -20.35 -7.61
N ALA A 146 8.47 -19.32 -6.77
CA ALA A 146 9.26 -19.48 -5.54
C ALA A 146 8.51 -20.25 -4.44
N LEU A 147 7.18 -20.41 -4.53
CA LEU A 147 6.36 -21.20 -3.60
C LEU A 147 6.24 -22.68 -3.96
N ASN A 148 6.64 -23.07 -5.19
CA ASN A 148 6.66 -24.47 -5.62
C ASN A 148 7.88 -25.26 -5.12
N ILE A 149 8.73 -24.65 -4.26
CA ILE A 149 9.81 -25.35 -3.58
C ILE A 149 9.18 -26.24 -2.52
N SER A 150 9.45 -27.53 -2.58
CA SER A 150 8.77 -28.63 -1.88
C SER A 150 8.98 -28.69 -0.36
N SER A 151 9.31 -27.60 0.30
CA SER A 151 9.35 -27.52 1.76
C SER A 151 8.91 -26.11 2.18
N LEU A 152 7.89 -26.04 3.06
CA LEU A 152 7.56 -24.83 3.82
C LEU A 152 8.72 -24.40 4.75
N GLU A 153 9.75 -25.24 4.86
CA GLU A 153 10.91 -25.17 5.74
C GLU A 153 12.02 -24.30 5.13
N ASP A 154 12.19 -24.35 3.80
CA ASP A 154 13.18 -23.57 3.04
C ASP A 154 12.65 -22.21 2.56
N LEU A 155 11.35 -21.98 2.68
CA LEU A 155 10.77 -20.65 2.49
C LEU A 155 11.21 -19.77 3.66
N GLY A 156 12.29 -19.02 3.46
CA GLY A 156 12.67 -17.93 4.34
C GLY A 156 11.45 -17.09 4.73
N SER A 157 11.40 -16.62 5.97
CA SER A 157 10.23 -15.96 6.57
C SER A 157 9.65 -14.83 5.70
N GLU A 158 10.51 -14.18 4.92
CA GLU A 158 10.17 -13.10 4.01
C GLU A 158 9.39 -13.58 2.77
N ALA A 159 9.85 -14.62 2.08
CA ALA A 159 9.16 -15.20 0.93
C ALA A 159 7.79 -15.77 1.32
N ALA A 160 7.72 -16.43 2.48
CA ALA A 160 6.46 -16.93 3.04
C ALA A 160 5.49 -15.79 3.41
N ALA A 161 6.00 -14.63 3.85
CA ALA A 161 5.16 -13.47 4.16
C ALA A 161 4.63 -12.79 2.90
N THR A 162 5.44 -12.67 1.85
CA THR A 162 5.01 -12.13 0.55
C THR A 162 3.93 -12.99 -0.08
N ALA A 163 4.13 -14.30 -0.14
CA ALA A 163 3.15 -15.23 -0.69
C ALA A 163 1.80 -15.20 0.02
N ARG A 164 1.81 -15.15 1.36
CA ARG A 164 0.59 -14.98 2.16
C ARG A 164 -0.06 -13.64 1.90
N GLY A 165 0.71 -12.56 1.78
CA GLY A 165 0.17 -11.25 1.40
C GLY A 165 -0.50 -11.24 0.03
N LEU A 166 0.05 -11.96 -0.95
CA LEU A 166 -0.58 -12.13 -2.27
C LEU A 166 -1.92 -12.87 -2.14
N ALA A 167 -1.93 -13.98 -1.39
CA ALA A 167 -3.14 -14.75 -1.13
C ALA A 167 -4.22 -13.91 -0.43
N ASP A 168 -3.86 -13.16 0.61
CA ASP A 168 -4.78 -12.25 1.33
C ASP A 168 -5.34 -11.14 0.44
N THR A 169 -4.52 -10.63 -0.49
CA THR A 169 -4.91 -9.54 -1.40
C THR A 169 -5.85 -10.02 -2.49
N VAL A 170 -5.64 -11.23 -2.99
CA VAL A 170 -6.22 -11.71 -4.25
C VAL A 170 -7.34 -12.71 -4.04
N LEU A 171 -7.28 -13.53 -2.99
CA LEU A 171 -8.35 -14.48 -2.72
C LEU A 171 -9.59 -13.76 -2.19
N PRO A 172 -10.78 -14.08 -2.69
CA PRO A 172 -12.00 -13.51 -2.17
C PRO A 172 -12.11 -13.85 -0.68
N ARG A 173 -12.56 -12.87 0.12
CA ARG A 173 -12.71 -13.03 1.56
C ARG A 173 -13.51 -14.26 1.99
N SER A 174 -14.47 -14.70 1.17
CA SER A 174 -15.21 -15.96 1.36
C SER A 174 -14.32 -17.20 1.27
N ALA A 175 -13.35 -17.23 0.37
CA ALA A 175 -12.36 -18.30 0.26
C ALA A 175 -11.36 -18.31 1.43
N LEU A 176 -11.18 -17.16 2.10
CA LEU A 176 -10.36 -17.03 3.31
C LEU A 176 -11.15 -17.25 4.62
N GLY A 177 -12.44 -17.62 4.54
CA GLY A 177 -13.30 -17.77 5.72
C GLY A 177 -13.63 -16.45 6.46
N LEU A 178 -13.30 -15.31 5.86
CA LEU A 178 -13.47 -13.96 6.42
C LEU A 178 -14.73 -13.30 5.87
N MET A 179 -15.92 -13.86 6.11
CA MET A 179 -17.17 -13.19 5.71
C MET A 179 -17.46 -12.00 6.63
N GLY A 180 -17.27 -10.78 6.12
CA GLY A 180 -17.85 -9.56 6.66
C GLY A 180 -19.01 -9.09 5.78
N HIS A 181 -19.95 -8.34 6.37
CA HIS A 181 -21.06 -7.73 5.62
C HIS A 181 -20.52 -6.85 4.47
N SER A 182 -21.04 -7.07 3.26
CA SER A 182 -20.66 -6.32 2.07
C SER A 182 -21.15 -4.87 2.19
N GLN A 183 -20.21 -3.92 2.28
CA GLN A 183 -20.50 -2.48 2.16
C GLN A 183 -20.98 -2.11 0.74
N ALA A 184 -20.97 -3.03 -0.22
CA ALA A 184 -21.33 -2.77 -1.60
C ALA A 184 -22.79 -3.14 -1.95
N GLU A 185 -23.53 -3.79 -1.04
CA GLU A 185 -24.92 -4.22 -1.32
C GLU A 185 -25.88 -3.07 -1.65
N HIS A 186 -25.56 -1.85 -1.22
CA HIS A 186 -26.37 -0.65 -1.44
C HIS A 186 -25.82 0.28 -2.54
N LEU A 187 -24.66 -0.02 -3.13
CA LEU A 187 -24.05 0.81 -4.16
C LEU A 187 -24.61 0.42 -5.54
N LYS A 188 -25.36 1.35 -6.16
CA LYS A 188 -25.85 1.22 -7.54
C LYS A 188 -24.96 2.01 -8.51
N PRO A 189 -24.58 1.46 -9.68
CA PRO A 189 -23.85 2.22 -10.70
C PRO A 189 -24.58 3.52 -11.05
N GLY A 190 -23.90 4.66 -10.96
CA GLY A 190 -24.46 5.99 -11.28
C GLY A 190 -25.31 6.65 -10.18
N GLY A 191 -25.44 6.05 -9.00
CA GLY A 191 -26.05 6.71 -7.84
C GLY A 191 -25.11 7.75 -7.19
N PRO A 192 -25.64 8.77 -6.50
CA PRO A 192 -24.82 9.69 -5.73
C PRO A 192 -24.05 8.94 -4.65
N LEU A 193 -22.73 9.11 -4.61
CA LEU A 193 -21.87 8.56 -3.57
C LEU A 193 -21.92 9.49 -2.35
N GLU A 194 -22.74 9.16 -1.37
CA GLU A 194 -22.56 9.72 -0.02
C GLU A 194 -21.36 9.03 0.64
N VAL A 195 -20.19 9.67 0.53
CA VAL A 195 -18.99 9.26 1.26
C VAL A 195 -19.15 9.69 2.71
N SER A 196 -19.72 8.83 3.54
CA SER A 196 -19.63 8.98 4.99
C SER A 196 -18.30 8.38 5.47
N VAL A 197 -17.44 9.20 6.06
CA VAL A 197 -16.23 8.75 6.74
C VAL A 197 -16.68 8.04 8.02
N LEU A 198 -16.86 6.72 7.93
CA LEU A 198 -17.12 5.89 9.10
C LEU A 198 -15.81 5.68 9.86
N GLU A 199 -15.59 6.47 10.92
CA GLU A 199 -14.72 6.06 12.03
C GLU A 199 -15.39 4.89 12.77
N ARG A 200 -15.40 3.70 12.16
CA ARG A 200 -15.73 2.46 12.86
C ARG A 200 -14.46 1.67 13.05
N LYS A 201 -14.07 1.55 14.32
CA LYS A 201 -13.06 0.61 14.80
C LYS A 201 -13.60 -0.82 14.60
N ALA A 202 -13.39 -1.38 13.41
CA ALA A 202 -13.73 -2.77 13.13
C ALA A 202 -12.92 -3.70 14.07
N PRO A 203 -13.51 -4.80 14.57
CA PRO A 203 -12.74 -5.79 15.33
C PRO A 203 -11.65 -6.38 14.43
N ARG A 204 -10.41 -6.39 14.93
CA ARG A 204 -9.21 -6.80 14.17
C ARG A 204 -9.23 -8.32 13.98
N PRO A 205 -9.28 -8.83 12.73
CA PRO A 205 -8.90 -10.22 12.50
C PRO A 205 -7.40 -10.40 12.82
N PRO A 206 -6.96 -11.59 13.27
CA PRO A 206 -5.55 -11.90 13.41
C PRO A 206 -4.90 -11.78 12.02
N SER A 207 -4.01 -10.79 11.83
CA SER A 207 -3.44 -10.42 10.54
C SER A 207 -2.01 -10.92 10.41
N LEU A 208 -1.71 -11.67 9.34
CA LEU A 208 -0.40 -12.26 9.07
C LEU A 208 -0.01 -12.07 7.60
N SER A 209 0.43 -10.86 7.25
CA SER A 209 1.02 -10.55 5.94
C SER A 209 1.84 -9.26 6.01
N ARG A 210 2.89 -9.12 5.16
CA ARG A 210 3.72 -7.91 5.09
C ARG A 210 2.91 -6.79 4.45
N TYR A 211 2.20 -6.04 5.28
CA TYR A 211 1.80 -4.69 4.91
C TYR A 211 2.63 -3.70 5.70
N TYR A 212 3.18 -2.69 5.02
CA TYR A 212 3.80 -1.55 5.68
C TYR A 212 2.76 -0.47 5.90
N PHE A 213 2.76 0.10 7.11
CA PHE A 213 1.96 1.26 7.43
C PHE A 213 2.77 2.51 7.10
N PHE A 214 2.42 3.25 6.06
CA PHE A 214 2.97 4.59 5.88
C PHE A 214 2.19 5.54 6.76
N LEU A 215 2.85 6.29 7.63
CA LEU A 215 2.22 7.40 8.34
C LEU A 215 2.62 8.72 7.70
N LEU A 216 1.66 9.64 7.66
CA LEU A 216 1.88 11.02 7.27
C LEU A 216 1.27 11.93 8.32
N ILE A 217 2.03 12.92 8.76
CA ILE A 217 1.51 14.08 9.47
C ILE A 217 1.73 15.32 8.63
N ALA A 218 0.71 16.19 8.61
CA ALA A 218 0.83 17.53 8.06
C ALA A 218 0.96 18.50 9.23
N LEU A 219 1.98 19.35 9.23
CA LEU A 219 2.19 20.40 10.24
C LEU A 219 2.21 21.77 9.55
N TYR A 220 1.72 22.79 10.23
CA TYR A 220 1.86 24.17 9.76
C TYR A 220 3.32 24.65 9.85
N LEU A 221 3.74 25.50 8.91
CA LEU A 221 4.91 26.35 9.02
C LEU A 221 4.51 27.78 8.66
N TYR A 222 4.55 28.68 9.64
CA TYR A 222 4.47 30.11 9.36
C TYR A 222 5.80 30.56 8.74
N CYS A 223 5.73 31.24 7.60
CA CYS A 223 6.86 32.01 7.07
C CYS A 223 6.96 33.36 7.78
#